data_AF-A0A7K5HVV9-F1
#
_entry.id   AF-A0A7K5HVV9-F1
#
_cell.length_a   1.000
_cell.length_b   1.000
_cell.length_c   1.000
_cell.angle_alpha   90.00
_cell.angle_beta   90.00
_cell.angle_gamma   90.00
#
_symmetry.space_group_name_H-M   'P 1'
#
loop_
_entity.id
_entity.type
_entity.pdbx_description
1 polymer ?
#
loop_
_entity_poly.entity_id
_entity_poly.type
_entity_poly.pdbx_seq_one_letter_code
_entity_poly.pdbx_strand_id
1 'polypeptide(L)'
;FISLLLVLVLALTVRSSPHGRVVQPRRSKDGGSVKLSECLNEKDLQFPTTVKVDVRISNPDHGFKMVHDVRNRSLAPWDYRLDEDPNRFPQVIADAECRLSGCVNPLGQEDHSLSSVPIRQEILVLRREQQGCLPTFRLEKKLITVGCTCATPIIHHQS
;
A
#
# COMPACT_ATOMS: atom_id res chain seq x y z
N PHE A 1 -15.78 -32.80 44.65
CA PHE A 1 -15.02 -33.22 43.46
C PHE A 1 -15.73 -34.18 42.52
N ILE A 2 -16.93 -34.70 42.83
CA ILE A 2 -17.70 -35.56 41.90
C ILE A 2 -18.69 -34.75 41.02
N SER A 3 -18.98 -33.49 41.39
CA SER A 3 -19.97 -32.66 40.69
C SER A 3 -19.44 -31.85 39.50
N LEU A 4 -18.12 -31.79 39.29
CA LEU A 4 -17.49 -31.07 38.17
C LEU A 4 -17.22 -31.98 36.95
N LEU A 5 -17.14 -33.30 37.17
CA LEU A 5 -16.94 -34.28 36.09
C LEU A 5 -18.18 -34.46 35.22
N LEU A 6 -19.39 -34.26 35.75
CA LEU A 6 -20.63 -34.37 34.98
C LEU A 6 -20.87 -33.19 34.02
N VAL A 7 -20.28 -32.03 34.28
CA VAL A 7 -20.39 -30.84 33.41
C VAL A 7 -19.42 -30.94 32.22
N LEU A 8 -18.27 -31.62 32.39
CA LEU A 8 -17.30 -31.85 31.31
C LEU A 8 -17.72 -32.96 30.32
N VAL A 9 -18.60 -33.88 30.73
CA VAL A 9 -19.09 -34.96 29.84
C VAL A 9 -20.21 -34.47 28.90
N LEU A 10 -20.93 -33.41 29.23
CA LEU A 10 -21.97 -32.83 28.36
C LEU A 10 -21.42 -31.90 27.26
N ALA A 11 -20.16 -31.46 27.36
CA ALA A 11 -19.53 -30.62 26.34
C ALA A 11 -18.81 -31.41 25.22
N LEU A 12 -18.67 -32.73 25.35
CA LEU A 12 -17.92 -33.57 24.40
C LEU A 12 -18.78 -34.48 23.50
N THR A 13 -20.12 -34.37 23.54
CA THR A 13 -21.01 -35.20 22.71
C THR A 13 -21.86 -34.43 21.69
N VAL A 14 -21.40 -33.27 21.21
CA VAL A 14 -21.92 -32.68 19.97
C VAL A 14 -20.87 -32.78 18.86
N ARG A 15 -20.56 -34.03 18.48
CA ARG A 15 -20.14 -34.36 17.12
C ARG A 15 -21.33 -35.01 16.43
N SER A 16 -22.12 -34.19 15.74
CA SER A 16 -23.10 -34.64 14.75
C SER A 16 -22.97 -33.77 13.50
N SER A 17 -22.15 -34.24 12.57
CA SER A 17 -22.28 -33.95 11.16
C SER A 17 -23.40 -34.82 10.59
N PRO A 18 -24.39 -34.24 9.91
CA PRO A 18 -25.00 -34.92 8.80
C PRO A 18 -24.96 -34.03 7.56
N HIS A 19 -24.49 -34.63 6.47
CA HIS A 19 -24.50 -34.14 5.09
C HIS A 19 -25.70 -33.25 4.75
N GLY A 20 -25.45 -31.95 4.67
CA GLY A 20 -26.27 -31.05 3.87
C GLY A 20 -26.10 -31.41 2.40
N ARG A 21 -27.13 -32.00 1.79
CA ARG A 21 -27.23 -32.15 0.34
C ARG A 21 -27.23 -30.74 -0.28
N VAL A 22 -26.10 -30.34 -0.86
CA VAL A 22 -26.08 -29.22 -1.80
C VAL A 22 -26.84 -29.68 -3.04
N VAL A 23 -28.02 -29.11 -3.24
CA VAL A 23 -28.75 -29.18 -4.49
C VAL A 23 -27.83 -28.59 -5.56
N GLN A 24 -27.26 -29.44 -6.41
CA GLN A 24 -26.61 -28.98 -7.64
C GLN A 24 -27.67 -28.33 -8.53
N PRO A 25 -27.52 -27.06 -8.94
CA PRO A 25 -28.23 -26.56 -10.10
C PRO A 25 -27.67 -27.28 -11.32
N ARG A 26 -28.45 -28.22 -11.87
CA ARG A 26 -28.20 -28.74 -13.21
C ARG A 26 -28.47 -27.60 -14.21
N ARG A 27 -27.39 -27.20 -14.88
CA ARG A 27 -27.32 -26.83 -16.30
C ARG A 27 -28.12 -25.59 -16.74
N SER A 28 -27.40 -24.54 -17.10
CA SER A 28 -27.56 -23.95 -18.43
C SER A 28 -26.19 -23.66 -19.01
N LYS A 29 -25.82 -24.50 -19.98
CA LYS A 29 -24.77 -24.22 -20.95
C LYS A 29 -25.37 -23.18 -21.89
N ASP A 30 -25.38 -21.92 -21.47
CA ASP A 30 -25.64 -20.83 -22.39
C ASP A 30 -24.32 -20.18 -22.77
N GLY A 31 -23.91 -20.50 -24.00
CA GLY A 31 -22.74 -19.94 -24.63
C GLY A 31 -23.02 -18.49 -24.99
N GLY A 32 -22.87 -17.60 -24.02
CA GLY A 32 -22.73 -16.18 -24.26
C GLY A 32 -21.27 -15.80 -24.13
N SER A 33 -20.47 -16.02 -25.17
CA SER A 33 -19.24 -15.25 -25.33
C SER A 33 -19.66 -13.78 -25.38
N VAL A 34 -19.62 -13.09 -24.23
CA VAL A 34 -19.77 -11.63 -24.18
C VAL A 34 -18.77 -11.10 -25.18
N LYS A 35 -19.29 -10.52 -26.27
CA LYS A 35 -18.51 -10.10 -27.42
C LYS A 35 -17.54 -9.02 -26.93
N LEU A 36 -16.27 -9.40 -26.75
CA LEU A 36 -15.15 -8.49 -26.46
C LEU A 36 -14.97 -7.40 -27.54
N SER A 37 -15.78 -7.44 -28.61
CA SER A 37 -15.74 -6.53 -29.75
C SER A 37 -16.34 -5.14 -29.47
N GLU A 38 -17.05 -4.92 -28.35
CA GLU A 38 -17.72 -3.62 -28.09
C GLU A 38 -16.81 -2.60 -27.34
N CYS A 39 -15.56 -2.96 -27.03
CA CYS A 39 -14.65 -2.11 -26.23
C CYS A 39 -13.44 -1.56 -26.98
N LEU A 40 -13.21 -1.95 -28.24
CA LEU A 40 -12.02 -1.53 -29.00
C LEU A 40 -12.40 -0.45 -30.02
N ASN A 41 -12.17 0.82 -29.66
CA ASN A 41 -12.12 1.91 -30.62
C ASN A 41 -10.65 2.29 -30.80
N GLU A 42 -10.00 1.64 -31.76
CA GLU A 42 -8.62 1.95 -32.14
C GLU A 42 -8.67 3.17 -33.08
N LYS A 43 -8.16 4.32 -32.63
CA LYS A 43 -7.91 5.49 -33.47
C LYS A 43 -6.41 5.67 -33.58
N ASP A 44 -5.90 5.61 -34.81
CA ASP A 44 -4.50 5.82 -35.13
C ASP A 44 -4.06 7.22 -34.70
N LEU A 45 -3.28 7.28 -33.61
CA LEU A 45 -2.58 8.46 -33.14
C LEU A 45 -1.09 8.25 -33.32
N GLN A 46 -0.40 9.30 -33.77
CA GLN A 46 1.02 9.32 -34.13
C GLN A 46 1.98 8.99 -32.95
N PHE A 47 1.44 8.95 -31.73
CA PHE A 47 2.06 8.40 -30.53
C PHE A 47 1.02 7.55 -29.76
N PRO A 48 1.38 6.37 -29.26
CA PRO A 48 0.43 5.50 -28.57
C PRO A 48 -0.11 6.17 -27.29
N THR A 49 -1.42 6.30 -27.17
CA THR A 49 -2.08 6.76 -25.94
C THR A 49 -2.17 5.67 -24.88
N THR A 50 -1.97 4.41 -25.27
CA THR A 50 -1.97 3.24 -24.40
C THR A 50 -0.78 2.34 -24.71
N VAL A 51 -0.18 1.74 -23.69
CA VAL A 51 0.96 0.82 -23.83
C VAL A 51 0.61 -0.48 -23.12
N LYS A 52 0.86 -1.61 -23.79
CA LYS A 52 0.73 -2.93 -23.16
C LYS A 52 2.01 -3.23 -22.37
N VAL A 53 1.87 -3.45 -21.07
CA VAL A 53 3.00 -3.72 -20.16
C VAL A 53 2.83 -5.11 -19.55
N ASP A 54 3.87 -5.96 -19.60
CA ASP A 54 3.95 -7.20 -18.83
C ASP A 54 4.53 -6.86 -17.44
N VAL A 55 3.68 -6.79 -16.43
CA VAL A 55 4.08 -6.38 -15.08
C VAL A 55 4.50 -7.60 -14.28
N ARG A 56 5.80 -7.86 -14.22
CA ARG A 56 6.38 -8.91 -13.36
C ARG A 56 6.90 -8.29 -12.07
N ILE A 57 6.12 -8.41 -11.00
CA ILE A 57 6.50 -7.87 -9.69
C ILE A 57 7.30 -8.94 -8.95
N SER A 58 8.61 -8.76 -8.84
CA SER A 58 9.44 -9.52 -7.91
C SER A 58 9.18 -9.05 -6.48
N ASN A 59 8.92 -9.97 -5.55
CA ASN A 59 8.61 -9.66 -4.16
C ASN A 59 9.82 -8.99 -3.46
N PRO A 60 9.73 -7.73 -3.00
CA PRO A 60 10.84 -7.03 -2.37
C PRO A 60 10.76 -7.20 -0.85
N ASP A 61 10.71 -8.44 -0.35
CA ASP A 61 10.55 -8.73 1.09
C ASP A 61 11.71 -8.19 1.95
N HIS A 62 12.78 -7.71 1.31
CA HIS A 62 13.96 -7.14 1.96
C HIS A 62 13.90 -5.62 2.22
N GLY A 63 12.91 -4.89 1.69
CA GLY A 63 12.90 -3.42 1.73
C GLY A 63 12.60 -2.80 3.09
N PHE A 64 11.83 -3.47 3.96
CA PHE A 64 11.32 -2.85 5.19
C PHE A 64 12.28 -2.94 6.38
N LYS A 65 13.16 -3.94 6.45
CA LYS A 65 14.03 -4.15 7.62
C LYS A 65 15.11 -3.07 7.81
N MET A 66 15.67 -2.53 6.73
CA MET A 66 16.70 -1.48 6.82
C MET A 66 16.13 -0.12 7.24
N VAL A 67 14.87 0.15 6.93
CA VAL A 67 14.23 1.47 7.12
C VAL A 67 13.90 1.73 8.59
N HIS A 68 13.59 0.70 9.38
CA HIS A 68 13.18 0.86 10.78
C HIS A 68 14.32 1.31 11.72
N ASP A 69 15.56 0.86 11.50
CA ASP A 69 16.70 1.23 12.37
C ASP A 69 17.07 2.72 12.19
N VAL A 70 17.06 3.21 10.95
CA VAL A 70 17.49 4.58 10.64
C VAL A 70 16.50 5.62 11.17
N ARG A 71 15.20 5.39 11.02
CA ARG A 71 14.15 6.36 11.38
C ARG A 71 14.22 6.84 12.82
N ASN A 72 14.46 5.93 13.77
CA ASN A 72 14.48 6.24 15.20
C ASN A 72 15.85 6.76 15.68
N ARG A 73 16.92 6.45 14.94
CA ARG A 73 18.30 6.83 15.30
C ARG A 73 18.82 8.06 14.55
N SER A 74 18.04 8.57 13.61
CA SER A 74 18.33 9.81 12.90
C SER A 74 18.34 11.01 13.86
N LEU A 75 19.21 11.99 13.58
CA LEU A 75 19.15 13.30 14.23
C LEU A 75 17.88 14.06 13.86
N ALA A 76 17.27 13.77 12.71
CA ALA A 76 15.96 14.26 12.32
C ALA A 76 15.01 13.06 12.27
N PRO A 77 14.44 12.60 13.39
CA PRO A 77 13.60 11.40 13.41
C PRO A 77 12.24 11.64 12.75
N TRP A 78 11.64 10.58 12.19
CA TRP A 78 10.33 10.65 11.53
C TRP A 78 9.40 9.50 11.97
N ASP A 79 8.12 9.61 11.63
CA ASP A 79 7.17 8.51 11.62
C ASP A 79 6.68 8.25 10.20
N TYR A 80 6.02 7.10 9.99
CA TYR A 80 5.40 6.80 8.71
C TYR A 80 3.89 6.90 8.83
N ARG A 81 3.29 7.71 7.97
CA ARG A 81 1.86 7.68 7.67
C ARG A 81 1.65 6.71 6.51
N LEU A 82 0.75 5.74 6.68
CA LEU A 82 0.41 4.78 5.63
C LEU A 82 -0.70 5.36 4.75
N ASP A 83 -0.37 5.63 3.48
CA ASP A 83 -1.32 5.98 2.43
C ASP A 83 -1.77 4.69 1.73
N GLU A 84 -3.01 4.27 2.01
CA GLU A 84 -3.63 3.10 1.41
C GLU A 84 -4.65 3.48 0.34
N ASP A 85 -4.49 2.94 -0.86
CA ASP A 85 -5.45 3.10 -1.95
C ASP A 85 -5.67 1.75 -2.64
N PRO A 86 -6.85 1.11 -2.48
CA PRO A 86 -7.13 -0.21 -3.04
C PRO A 86 -7.17 -0.23 -4.57
N ASN A 87 -7.24 0.94 -5.21
CA ASN A 87 -7.22 1.08 -6.66
C ASN A 87 -5.84 1.46 -7.19
N ARG A 88 -4.78 1.34 -6.39
CA ARG A 88 -3.42 1.71 -6.76
C ARG A 88 -2.43 0.56 -6.54
N PHE A 89 -1.39 0.51 -7.36
CA PHE A 89 -0.19 -0.27 -7.11
C PHE A 89 1.04 0.67 -6.97
N PRO A 90 1.85 0.54 -5.89
CA PRO A 90 1.57 -0.25 -4.69
C PRO A 90 0.35 0.29 -3.92
N GLN A 91 -0.41 -0.62 -3.31
CA GLN A 91 -1.62 -0.29 -2.55
C GLN A 91 -1.28 0.58 -1.34
N VAL A 92 -0.27 0.17 -0.58
CA VAL A 92 0.21 0.87 0.61
C VAL A 92 1.51 1.59 0.29
N ILE A 93 1.57 2.87 0.61
CA ILE A 93 2.77 3.71 0.52
C ILE A 93 3.03 4.29 1.90
N ALA A 94 4.26 4.11 2.40
CA ALA A 94 4.70 4.74 3.64
C ALA A 94 5.26 6.13 3.33
N ASP A 95 4.60 7.17 3.84
CA ASP A 95 4.99 8.58 3.68
C ASP A 95 5.56 9.09 5.00
N ALA A 96 6.79 9.58 4.99
CA ALA A 96 7.49 10.01 6.20
C ALA A 96 7.01 11.39 6.69
N GLU A 97 6.87 11.53 8.00
CA GLU A 97 6.56 12.79 8.67
C GLU A 97 7.61 13.06 9.76
N CYS A 98 8.33 14.19 9.64
CA CYS A 98 9.35 14.55 10.63
C CYS A 98 8.68 14.80 11.99
N ARG A 99 9.24 14.22 13.06
CA ARG A 99 8.68 14.35 14.42
C ARG A 99 8.93 15.72 15.04
N LEU A 100 10.02 16.35 14.63
CA LEU A 100 10.54 17.59 15.21
C LEU A 100 10.73 18.63 14.12
N SER A 101 10.79 19.89 14.55
CA SER A 101 11.11 21.02 13.67
C SER A 101 12.61 21.29 13.63
N GLY A 102 13.29 21.17 14.77
CA GLY A 102 14.73 21.15 14.91
C GLY A 102 15.31 19.75 14.78
N CYS A 103 16.58 19.58 15.11
CA CYS A 103 17.25 18.28 15.11
C CYS A 103 17.60 17.84 16.54
N VAL A 104 17.83 16.55 16.75
CA VAL A 104 18.28 16.01 18.03
C VAL A 104 19.80 16.17 18.15
N ASN A 105 20.26 16.73 19.26
CA ASN A 105 21.69 16.85 19.57
C ASN A 105 22.24 15.60 20.31
N PRO A 106 23.56 15.49 20.57
CA PRO A 106 24.12 14.32 21.26
C PRO A 106 23.58 14.07 22.68
N LEU A 107 22.97 15.07 23.31
CA LEU A 107 22.33 14.95 24.64
C LEU A 107 20.87 14.47 24.53
N GLY A 108 20.35 14.26 23.32
CA GLY A 108 18.96 13.86 23.09
C GLY A 108 17.95 15.01 23.13
N GLN A 109 18.42 16.26 23.10
CA GLN A 109 17.57 17.46 23.15
C GLN A 109 17.35 18.03 21.74
N GLU A 110 16.21 18.70 21.53
CA GLU A 110 15.96 19.42 20.26
C GLU A 110 16.83 20.69 20.19
N ASP A 111 17.60 20.79 19.12
CA ASP A 111 18.41 21.92 18.71
C ASP A 111 17.70 22.66 17.57
N HIS A 112 17.13 23.83 17.90
CA HIS A 112 16.43 24.70 16.97
C HIS A 112 17.37 25.56 16.10
N SER A 113 18.70 25.47 16.28
CA SER A 113 19.67 26.09 15.37
C SER A 113 19.80 25.32 14.04
N LEU A 114 19.23 24.12 13.98
CA LEU A 114 19.14 23.27 12.81
C LEU A 114 17.66 23.01 12.48
N SER A 115 17.39 22.44 11.31
CA SER A 115 16.04 22.12 10.86
C SER A 115 15.93 20.67 10.39
N SER A 116 14.91 19.98 10.89
CA SER A 116 14.46 18.70 10.32
C SER A 116 13.71 18.98 9.02
N VAL A 117 14.26 18.51 7.89
CA VAL A 117 13.68 18.75 6.57
C VAL A 117 13.29 17.43 5.89
N PRO A 118 12.09 17.36 5.26
CA PRO A 118 11.63 16.15 4.59
C PRO A 118 12.40 15.92 3.28
N ILE A 119 12.85 14.68 3.06
CA ILE A 119 13.46 14.24 1.80
C ILE A 119 12.35 13.69 0.91
N ARG A 120 12.11 14.36 -0.23
CA ARG A 120 11.04 14.02 -1.15
C ARG A 120 11.55 13.25 -2.37
N GLN A 121 10.75 12.31 -2.85
CA GLN A 121 11.01 11.53 -4.04
C GLN A 121 9.75 11.39 -4.90
N GLU A 122 9.90 11.56 -6.21
CA GLU A 122 8.84 11.23 -7.17
C GLU A 122 8.91 9.74 -7.51
N ILE A 123 7.80 9.04 -7.30
CA ILE A 123 7.63 7.63 -7.64
C ILE A 123 6.52 7.46 -8.67
N LEU A 124 6.58 6.35 -9.40
CA LEU A 124 5.53 5.94 -10.32
C LEU A 124 4.55 5.01 -9.59
N VAL A 125 3.25 5.26 -9.80
CA VAL A 125 2.17 4.41 -9.30
C VAL A 125 1.22 4.07 -10.44
N LEU A 126 0.64 2.87 -10.40
CA LEU A 126 -0.38 2.46 -11.35
C LEU A 126 -1.75 2.63 -10.68
N ARG A 127 -2.64 3.44 -11.25
CA ARG A 127 -4.02 3.58 -10.80
C ARG A 127 -4.95 2.80 -11.71
N ARG A 128 -5.81 1.98 -11.11
CA ARG A 128 -6.87 1.26 -11.81
C ARG A 128 -8.02 2.22 -12.11
N GLU A 129 -8.41 2.27 -13.38
CA GLU A 129 -9.58 3.00 -13.86
C GLU A 129 -10.59 2.00 -14.48
N GLN A 130 -11.86 2.37 -14.46
CA GLN A 130 -12.91 1.63 -15.17
C GLN A 130 -13.24 2.42 -16.44
N GLN A 131 -12.78 1.94 -17.59
CA GLN A 131 -13.15 2.50 -18.89
C GLN A 131 -13.88 1.43 -19.69
N GLY A 132 -15.20 1.57 -19.83
CA GLY A 132 -16.05 0.57 -20.48
C GLY A 132 -16.10 -0.74 -19.68
N CYS A 133 -15.95 -1.89 -20.37
CA CYS A 133 -16.08 -3.20 -19.75
C CYS A 133 -14.76 -3.79 -19.22
N LEU A 134 -13.62 -3.15 -19.47
CA LEU A 134 -12.31 -3.65 -19.08
C LEU A 134 -11.63 -2.69 -18.09
N PRO A 135 -11.00 -3.22 -17.01
CA PRO A 135 -10.18 -2.39 -16.14
C PRO A 135 -8.95 -1.92 -16.91
N THR A 136 -8.74 -0.61 -16.98
CA THR A 136 -7.55 0.02 -17.54
C THR A 136 -6.64 0.48 -16.40
N PHE A 137 -5.36 0.68 -16.70
CA PHE A 137 -4.40 1.22 -15.75
C PHE A 137 -3.80 2.49 -16.30
N ARG A 138 -3.74 3.51 -15.44
CA ARG A 138 -3.08 4.77 -15.71
C ARG A 138 -1.80 4.84 -14.89
N LEU A 139 -0.71 5.26 -15.53
CA LEU A 139 0.54 5.56 -14.86
C LEU A 139 0.49 6.99 -14.32
N GLU A 140 0.75 7.16 -13.03
CA GLU A 140 0.74 8.45 -12.34
C GLU A 140 2.09 8.69 -11.63
N LYS A 141 2.46 9.96 -11.51
CA LYS A 141 3.58 10.40 -10.68
C LYS A 141 3.05 10.81 -9.32
N LYS A 142 3.69 10.33 -8.25
CA LYS A 142 3.36 10.69 -6.87
C LYS A 142 4.62 11.16 -6.16
N LEU A 143 4.55 12.33 -5.55
CA LEU A 143 5.58 12.84 -4.66
C LEU A 143 5.35 12.25 -3.26
N ILE A 144 6.37 11.61 -2.70
CA ILE A 144 6.35 11.03 -1.35
C ILE A 144 7.52 11.57 -0.53
N THR A 145 7.40 11.52 0.79
CA THR A 145 8.53 11.75 1.68
C THR A 145 9.10 10.40 2.10
N VAL A 146 10.39 10.17 1.87
CA VAL A 146 11.04 8.88 2.18
C VAL A 146 11.64 8.86 3.60
N GLY A 147 11.97 10.03 4.12
CA GLY A 147 12.54 10.24 5.45
C GLY A 147 12.82 11.72 5.70
N CYS A 148 13.52 12.02 6.79
CA CYS A 148 13.93 13.37 7.14
C CYS A 148 15.45 13.45 7.29
N THR A 149 16.01 14.62 7.02
CA THR A 149 17.42 14.93 7.26
C THR A 149 17.55 16.18 8.11
N CYS A 150 18.72 16.36 8.72
CA CYS A 150 19.05 17.57 9.46
C CYS A 150 19.84 18.52 8.57
N ALA A 151 19.42 19.78 8.49
CA ALA A 151 20.07 20.80 7.68
C ALA A 151 20.24 22.11 8.45
N THR A 152 21.21 22.91 8.07
CA THR A 152 21.32 24.30 8.54
C THR A 152 20.12 25.12 8.02
N PRO A 153 19.56 26.05 8.81
CA PRO A 153 18.44 26.88 8.40
C PRO A 153 18.79 27.73 7.17
N ILE A 154 17.77 28.08 6.39
CA ILE A 154 17.94 29.00 5.25
C ILE A 154 18.15 30.41 5.82
N ILE A 155 19.40 30.90 5.74
CA ILE A 155 19.71 32.29 6.06
C ILE A 155 19.32 33.13 4.85
N HIS A 156 18.17 33.82 4.94
CA HIS A 156 17.84 34.86 3.97
C HIS A 156 18.72 36.09 4.26
N HIS A 157 19.80 36.26 3.49
CA HIS A 157 20.45 37.57 3.42
C HIS A 157 19.48 38.54 2.75
N GLN A 158 18.93 39.48 3.52
CA GLN A 158 18.26 40.65 2.97
C GLN A 158 19.35 41.54 2.34
N SER A 159 19.50 41.44 1.03
CA SER A 159 20.25 42.39 0.19
C SER A 159 19.42 43.61 -0.12
#